data_AF-A0A6M8BFZ7-F1
#
_entry.id   AF-A0A6M8BFZ7-F1
#
_cell.length_a   1.000
_cell.length_b   1.000
_cell.length_c   1.000
_cell.angle_alpha   90.00
_cell.angle_beta   90.00
_cell.angle_gamma   90.00
#
_symmetry.space_group_name_H-M   'P 1'
#
loop_
_entity.id
_entity.type
_entity.pdbx_description
1 polymer ?
#
loop_
_entity_poly.entity_id
_entity_poly.type
_entity_poly.pdbx_seq_one_letter_code
_entity_poly.pdbx_strand_id
1 'polypeptide(L)' 'MFNLVEATVTPLVLNHQVLEVAYELYLQAAESSHPVINLRELSRKTGKSALTCRNAIVEANQLGRFPNCTLES' A
#
# COMPACT_ATOMS: atom_id res chain seq x y z
N MET A 1 -28.89 0.75 -9.56
CA MET A 1 -27.96 -0.12 -8.80
C MET A 1 -26.52 0.05 -9.35
N PHE A 2 -26.03 1.31 -9.43
CA PHE A 2 -24.71 1.66 -9.99
C PHE A 2 -23.73 2.21 -8.93
N ASN A 3 -24.21 2.54 -7.72
CA ASN A 3 -23.42 3.21 -6.68
C ASN A 3 -22.43 2.30 -5.93
N LEU A 4 -22.50 0.99 -6.11
CA LEU A 4 -21.61 0.04 -5.42
C LEU A 4 -20.29 -0.15 -6.17
N VAL A 5 -20.30 0.00 -7.50
CA VAL A 5 -19.11 -0.16 -8.35
C VAL A 5 -18.23 1.08 -8.25
N GLU A 6 -18.79 2.30 -8.26
CA GLU A 6 -18.00 3.52 -8.02
C GLU A 6 -17.34 3.49 -6.64
N ALA A 7 -18.04 3.07 -5.59
CA ALA A 7 -17.48 3.02 -4.24
C ALA A 7 -16.35 2.00 -4.06
N THR A 8 -16.23 0.99 -4.94
CA THR A 8 -15.11 0.03 -4.92
C THR A 8 -14.00 0.38 -5.89
N VAL A 9 -14.32 1.02 -7.02
CA VAL A 9 -13.31 1.43 -8.01
C VAL A 9 -12.58 2.70 -7.57
N THR A 10 -13.26 3.67 -6.96
CA THR A 10 -12.65 4.96 -6.55
C THR A 10 -11.56 4.81 -5.46
N PRO A 11 -11.73 3.97 -4.41
CA PRO A 11 -10.66 3.73 -3.43
C PRO A 11 -9.43 3.08 -4.05
N LEU A 12 -9.63 2.14 -4.98
CA LEU A 12 -8.53 1.48 -5.69
C LEU A 12 -7.72 2.47 -6.52
N VAL A 13 -8.36 3.45 -7.19
CA VAL A 13 -7.66 4.47 -7.99
C VAL A 13 -6.89 5.45 -7.09
N LEU A 14 -7.48 5.92 -5.99
CA LEU A 14 -6.81 6.84 -5.05
C LEU A 14 -5.60 6.21 -4.34
N ASN A 15 -5.67 4.91 -4.08
CA ASN A 15 -4.60 4.15 -3.46
C ASN A 15 -3.65 3.52 -4.47
N HIS A 16 -3.94 3.55 -5.78
CA HIS A 16 -3.12 2.88 -6.80
C HIS A 16 -1.68 3.37 -6.77
N GLN A 17 -1.48 4.69 -6.74
CA GLN A 17 -0.15 5.30 -6.63
C GLN A 17 0.57 4.88 -5.34
N VAL A 18 -0.16 4.74 -4.23
CA VAL A 18 0.42 4.25 -2.97
C VAL A 18 0.85 2.80 -3.10
N LEU A 19 0.05 1.97 -3.75
CA LEU A 19 0.32 0.55 -3.92
C LEU A 19 1.47 0.29 -4.89
N GLU A 20 1.61 1.07 -5.96
CA GLU A 20 2.76 0.98 -6.88
C GLU A 20 4.07 1.29 -6.15
N VAL A 21 4.12 2.42 -5.45
CA VAL A 21 5.33 2.81 -4.70
C VAL A 21 5.60 1.83 -3.54
N ALA A 22 4.56 1.33 -2.87
CA ALA A 22 4.70 0.30 -1.84
C ALA A 22 5.27 -0.99 -2.42
N TYR A 23 4.91 -1.34 -3.66
CA TYR A 23 5.42 -2.52 -4.35
C TYR A 23 6.89 -2.37 -4.76
N GLU A 24 7.30 -1.18 -5.21
CA GLU A 24 8.71 -0.88 -5.44
C GLU A 24 9.53 -1.02 -4.15
N LEU A 25 9.05 -0.47 -3.03
CA LEU A 25 9.70 -0.60 -1.73
C LEU A 25 9.75 -2.06 -1.26
N TYR A 26 8.67 -2.81 -1.50
CA TYR A 26 8.60 -4.23 -1.20
C TYR A 26 9.61 -5.07 -1.99
N LEU A 27 9.81 -4.77 -3.27
CA LEU A 27 10.81 -5.43 -4.11
C LEU A 27 12.25 -5.01 -3.78
N GLN A 28 12.45 -3.78 -3.30
CA GLN A 28 13.75 -3.26 -2.86
C GLN A 28 14.16 -3.77 -1.48
N ALA A 29 13.18 -4.06 -0.61
CA ALA A 29 13.44 -4.75 0.63
C ALA A 29 14.06 -6.11 0.27
N ALA A 30 15.30 -6.33 0.72
CA ALA A 30 16.05 -7.55 0.43
C ALA A 30 15.17 -8.79 0.65
N GLU A 31 15.44 -9.87 -0.10
CA GLU A 31 14.79 -11.21 -0.03
C GLU A 31 14.88 -11.91 1.35
N SER A 32 15.07 -11.14 2.42
CA SER A 32 14.73 -11.54 3.77
C SER A 32 13.29 -12.07 3.82
N SER A 33 13.06 -12.99 4.75
CA SER A 33 11.77 -13.61 4.97
C SER A 33 10.65 -12.63 5.39
N HIS A 34 10.98 -11.36 5.66
CA HIS A 34 10.07 -10.33 6.17
C HIS A 34 10.38 -8.95 5.56
N PRO A 35 9.99 -8.69 4.30
CA PRO A 35 10.21 -7.40 3.64
C PRO A 35 9.59 -6.25 4.44
N VAL A 36 10.35 -5.19 4.67
CA VAL A 36 9.91 -4.03 5.47
C VAL A 36 9.53 -2.88 4.53
N ILE A 37 8.28 -2.42 4.63
CA ILE A 37 7.82 -1.22 3.93
C ILE A 37 7.83 -0.05 4.91
N ASN A 38 8.71 0.92 4.67
CA ASN A 38 8.81 2.12 5.49
C ASN A 38 7.69 3.12 5.11
N LEU A 39 6.78 3.37 6.05
CA LEU A 39 5.62 4.25 5.85
C LEU A 39 6.01 5.73 5.69
N ARG A 40 7.12 6.17 6.28
CA ARG A 40 7.62 7.56 6.09
C ARG A 40 8.13 7.75 4.68
N GLU A 41 8.89 6.78 4.19
CA GLU A 41 9.39 6.81 2.81
C GLU A 41 8.23 6.74 1.80
N LEU A 42 7.27 5.86 2.06
CA LEU A 42 6.07 5.74 1.23
C LEU A 42 5.24 7.03 1.24
N SER A 43 5.04 7.65 2.40
CA SER A 43 4.38 8.95 2.55
C SER A 43 5.12 10.04 1.78
N ARG A 44 6.45 10.09 1.87
CA ARG A 44 7.30 11.06 1.17
C ARG A 44 7.21 10.92 -0.35
N LYS A 45 7.23 9.69 -0.87
CA LYS A 45 7.19 9.39 -2.31
C LYS A 45 5.80 9.61 -2.93
N THR A 46 4.73 9.39 -2.16
CA THR A 46 3.34 9.48 -2.64
C THR A 46 2.68 10.83 -2.32
N GLY A 47 3.26 11.62 -1.42
CA GLY A 47 2.66 12.86 -0.90
C GLY A 47 1.42 12.61 -0.03
N LYS A 48 1.10 11.35 0.30
CA LYS A 48 -0.02 10.98 1.17
C LYS A 48 0.42 10.91 2.63
N SER A 49 -0.53 11.01 3.55
CA SER A 49 -0.23 10.81 4.97
C SER A 49 0.22 9.37 5.26
N ALA A 50 1.04 9.18 6.30
CA ALA A 50 1.43 7.83 6.75
C ALA A 50 0.19 6.96 7.11
N LEU A 51 -0.87 7.58 7.64
CA LEU A 51 -2.13 6.90 7.95
C LEU A 51 -2.82 6.38 6.67
N THR A 52 -2.88 7.20 5.63
CA THR A 52 -3.42 6.81 4.32
C THR A 52 -2.60 5.66 3.72
N CYS A 53 -1.26 5.77 3.78
CA CYS A 53 -0.35 4.75 3.28
C CYS A 53 -0.56 3.41 4.00
N ARG A 54 -0.64 3.44 5.34
CA ARG A 54 -0.89 2.27 6.16
C ARG A 54 -2.22 1.61 5.80
N ASN A 55 -3.29 2.40 5.71
CA ASN A 55 -4.62 1.85 5.42
C ASN A 55 -4.66 1.20 4.03
N ALA A 56 -4.05 1.84 3.02
CA ALA A 56 -3.94 1.27 1.67
C ALA A 56 -3.20 -0.08 1.66
N ILE A 57 -2.09 -0.20 2.40
CA ILE A 57 -1.34 -1.45 2.47
C ILE A 57 -2.12 -2.53 3.23
N VAL A 58 -2.79 -2.17 4.33
CA VAL A 58 -3.64 -3.10 5.09
C VAL A 58 -4.78 -3.64 4.22
N GLU A 59 -5.46 -2.77 3.46
CA GLU A 59 -6.49 -3.17 2.51
C GLU A 59 -5.94 -4.10 1.42
N ALA A 60 -4.77 -3.79 0.86
CA ALA A 60 -4.14 -4.62 -0.16
C ALA A 60 -3.65 -5.98 0.40
N ASN A 61 -3.26 -6.05 1.67
CA ASN A 61 -2.86 -7.29 2.33
C ASN A 61 -4.02 -8.24 2.62
N GLN A 62 -5.24 -7.72 2.79
CA GLN A 62 -6.44 -8.57 2.82
C GLN A 62 -6.62 -9.33 1.49
N LEU A 63 -6.05 -8.81 0.40
CA LEU A 63 -6.03 -9.42 -0.93
C LEU A 63 -4.72 -10.17 -1.24
N GLY A 64 -3.82 -10.32 -0.26
CA GLY A 64 -2.55 -11.03 -0.42
C GLY A 64 -1.49 -10.32 -1.29
N ARG A 65 -1.58 -8.99 -1.45
CA ARG A 65 -0.69 -8.22 -2.34
C ARG A 65 0.75 -8.06 -1.84
N PHE A 66 0.97 -7.97 -0.52
CA PHE A 66 2.31 -7.89 0.08
C PHE A 66 2.50 -9.03 1.09
N PRO A 67 2.85 -10.24 0.65
CA PRO A 67 3.00 -11.37 1.54
C PRO A 67 4.17 -11.15 2.51
N ASN A 68 3.93 -11.50 3.79
CA ASN A 68 4.90 -11.46 4.89
C ASN A 68 5.59 -10.09 5.10
N CYS A 69 4.98 -8.98 4.68
CA CYS A 69 5.58 -7.67 4.88
C CYS A 69 5.39 -7.13 6.30
N THR A 70 6.36 -6.37 6.80
CA THR A 70 6.25 -5.59 8.04
C THR A 70 6.16 -4.10 7.71
N LEU A 71 5.34 -3.36 8.45
CA LEU A 71 5.23 -1.90 8.31
C LEU A 71 6.09 -1.20 9.36
N GLU A 72 7.01 -0.36 8.91
CA GLU A 72 7.84 0.49 9.77
C GLU A 72 7.31 1.93 9.77
N SER A 73 7.16 2.55 10.95
CA SER A 73 6.49 3.85 11.15
C SER A 73 7.40 5.04 11.30
#